data_AF-A0A2R2IR84-F1
#
_entry.id   AF-A0A2R2IR84-F1
#
_cell.length_a   1.000
_cell.length_b   1.000
_cell.length_c   1.000
_cell.angle_alpha   90.00
_cell.angle_beta   90.00
_cell.angle_gamma   90.00
#
_symmetry.space_group_name_H-M   'P 1'
#
loop_
_entity.id
_entity.type
_entity.pdbx_description
1 polymer ?
#
loop_
_entity_poly.entity_id
_entity_poly.type
_entity_poly.pdbx_seq_one_letter_code
_entity_poly.pdbx_strand_id
1 'polypeptide(L)'
;MRVRISYRRSNGPRHLLVDSTGIQFHDEGEGKRKKYGAEYRRQWRKVHLGINAEALEIRAIEVSGNGVGDAPILPELLMQLPADKPIATATLDGAYDTQGCYAALLGRGIMPVTPPRKSVN
;
A
#
# COMPACT_ATOMS: atom_id res chain seq x y z
N MET A 1 -3.23 -13.15 2.18
CA MET A 1 -3.46 -13.73 0.83
C MET A 1 -2.24 -13.38 -0.01
N ARG A 2 -1.65 -14.31 -0.76
CA ARG A 2 -0.42 -14.02 -1.54
C ARG A 2 -0.80 -13.80 -3.00
N VAL A 3 -0.76 -12.56 -3.47
CA VAL A 3 -1.02 -12.20 -4.87
C VAL A 3 0.28 -12.35 -5.67
N ARG A 4 0.20 -12.92 -6.87
CA ARG A 4 1.33 -12.96 -7.82
C ARG A 4 1.08 -11.93 -8.93
N ILE A 5 1.96 -10.95 -9.03
CA ILE A 5 1.91 -9.91 -10.06
C ILE A 5 3.07 -10.12 -11.02
N SER A 6 2.76 -10.25 -12.30
CA SER A 6 3.76 -10.33 -13.37
C SER A 6 4.19 -8.92 -13.79
N TYR A 7 5.48 -8.72 -14.05
CA TYR A 7 6.02 -7.43 -14.48
C TYR A 7 7.28 -7.64 -15.34
N ARG A 8 7.64 -6.65 -16.15
CA ARG A 8 8.77 -6.74 -17.09
C ARG A 8 10.11 -6.70 -16.35
N ARG A 9 11.11 -7.41 -16.87
CA ARG A 9 12.47 -7.25 -16.38
C ARG A 9 13.00 -5.88 -16.81
N SER A 10 13.52 -5.13 -15.85
CA SER A 10 14.30 -3.92 -16.09
C SER A 10 15.66 -4.03 -15.40
N ASN A 11 16.68 -3.40 -15.96
CA ASN A 11 18.03 -3.37 -15.39
C ASN A 11 18.17 -2.19 -14.43
N GLY A 12 18.63 -2.46 -13.20
CA GLY A 12 18.98 -1.44 -12.21
C GLY A 12 18.13 -1.44 -10.92
N PRO A 13 18.64 -0.80 -9.84
CA PRO A 13 17.89 -0.55 -8.62
C PRO A 13 16.71 0.38 -8.89
N ARG A 14 15.53 0.06 -8.36
CA ARG A 14 14.28 0.79 -8.65
C ARG A 14 13.89 1.75 -7.53
N HIS A 15 13.09 2.74 -7.88
CA HIS A 15 12.35 3.56 -6.94
C HIS A 15 10.92 3.01 -6.76
N LEU A 16 10.50 2.78 -5.51
CA LEU A 16 9.16 2.30 -5.17
C LEU A 16 8.29 3.46 -4.67
N LEU A 17 7.08 3.59 -5.20
CA LEU A 17 6.05 4.47 -4.66
C LEU A 17 5.09 3.61 -3.84
N VAL A 18 4.77 4.06 -2.62
CA VAL A 18 3.81 3.37 -1.75
C VAL A 18 2.70 4.34 -1.34
N ASP A 19 1.47 3.92 -1.59
CA ASP A 19 0.28 4.64 -1.17
C ASP A 19 -0.87 3.66 -0.88
N SER A 20 -1.90 4.14 -0.17
CA SER A 20 -3.12 3.38 0.06
C SER A 20 -4.36 4.13 -0.42
N THR A 21 -5.36 3.40 -0.88
CA THR A 21 -6.64 3.97 -1.28
C THR A 21 -7.82 3.15 -0.74
N GLY A 22 -8.88 3.84 -0.35
CA GLY A 22 -10.12 3.20 0.09
C GLY A 22 -10.97 2.75 -1.09
N ILE A 23 -11.33 1.47 -1.12
CA ILE A 23 -12.29 0.90 -2.08
C ILE A 23 -13.60 0.59 -1.36
N GLN A 24 -14.70 1.06 -1.93
CA GLN A 24 -16.05 0.74 -1.50
C GLN A 24 -16.55 -0.52 -2.21
N PHE A 25 -16.98 -1.53 -1.46
CA PHE A 25 -17.64 -2.71 -2.04
C PHE A 25 -19.13 -2.44 -2.17
N HIS A 26 -19.63 -2.61 -3.38
CA HIS A 26 -21.05 -2.57 -3.70
C HIS A 26 -21.56 -4.00 -3.80
N ASP A 27 -22.01 -4.57 -2.68
CA ASP A 27 -22.79 -5.83 -2.70
C ASP A 27 -24.23 -5.56 -3.17
N GLU A 28 -25.03 -6.64 -3.28
CA GLU A 28 -26.50 -6.65 -3.38
C GLU A 28 -27.19 -5.71 -2.34
N GLY A 29 -26.44 -5.31 -1.32
CA GLY A 29 -26.74 -4.29 -0.33
C GLY A 29 -27.12 -2.92 -0.83
N GLU A 30 -26.75 -2.48 -2.03
CA GLU A 30 -27.28 -1.19 -2.55
C GLU A 30 -28.71 -1.33 -3.09
N GLY A 31 -28.99 -2.41 -3.81
CA GLY A 31 -30.36 -2.76 -4.20
C GLY A 31 -31.23 -3.02 -2.98
N LYS A 32 -30.70 -3.73 -1.98
CA LYS A 32 -31.37 -4.00 -0.70
C LYS A 32 -31.44 -2.77 0.22
N ARG A 33 -30.49 -1.84 0.23
CA ARG A 33 -30.60 -0.52 0.91
C ARG A 33 -31.74 0.29 0.33
N LYS A 34 -31.81 0.34 -1.00
CA LYS A 34 -32.87 1.05 -1.72
C LYS A 34 -34.24 0.43 -1.46
N LYS A 35 -34.32 -0.88 -1.20
CA LYS A 35 -35.56 -1.65 -0.98
C LYS A 35 -35.96 -1.86 0.49
N TYR A 36 -35.00 -1.95 1.42
CA TYR A 36 -35.20 -2.38 2.82
C TYR A 36 -34.57 -1.42 3.85
N GLY A 37 -33.95 -0.31 3.44
CA GLY A 37 -33.50 0.74 4.36
C GLY A 37 -32.08 0.57 4.93
N ALA A 38 -31.80 1.30 6.02
CA ALA A 38 -30.46 1.61 6.53
C ALA A 38 -29.67 0.44 7.17
N GLU A 39 -30.26 -0.75 7.30
CA GLU A 39 -29.65 -1.89 7.98
C GLU A 39 -28.47 -2.51 7.22
N TYR A 40 -28.36 -2.32 5.89
CA TYR A 40 -27.15 -2.67 5.16
C TYR A 40 -26.12 -1.54 5.32
N ARG A 41 -24.86 -1.80 5.68
CA ARG A 41 -23.79 -0.79 5.77
C ARG A 41 -22.80 -0.91 4.61
N ARG A 42 -22.34 0.25 4.06
CA ARG A 42 -21.22 0.29 3.09
C ARG A 42 -20.00 -0.33 3.74
N GLN A 43 -19.43 -1.35 3.11
CA GLN A 43 -18.16 -1.91 3.53
C GLN A 43 -17.06 -1.31 2.67
N TRP A 44 -16.10 -0.67 3.33
CA TRP A 44 -14.86 -0.25 2.69
C TRP A 44 -13.74 -1.25 3.00
N ARG A 45 -12.71 -1.30 2.16
CA ARG A 45 -11.37 -1.81 2.50
C ARG A 45 -10.34 -0.81 1.99
N LYS A 46 -9.13 -0.87 2.55
CA LYS A 46 -8.00 -0.16 1.97
C LYS A 46 -7.20 -1.11 1.10
N VAL A 47 -6.72 -0.61 -0.04
CA VAL A 47 -5.75 -1.29 -0.90
C VAL A 47 -4.46 -0.50 -0.85
N HIS A 48 -3.37 -1.16 -0.46
CA HIS A 48 -2.02 -0.63 -0.39
C HIS A 48 -1.25 -1.11 -1.61
N LEU A 49 -0.66 -0.20 -2.36
CA LEU A 49 0.05 -0.51 -3.60
C LEU A 49 1.51 -0.10 -3.49
N GLY A 50 2.40 -1.01 -3.89
CA GLY A 50 3.79 -0.68 -4.20
C GLY A 50 3.99 -0.61 -5.71
N ILE A 51 4.37 0.54 -6.25
CA ILE A 51 4.49 0.78 -7.70
C ILE A 51 5.93 1.12 -8.04
N ASN A 52 6.48 0.52 -9.12
CA ASN A 52 7.76 0.97 -9.66
C ASN A 52 7.59 2.35 -10.32
N ALA A 53 8.28 3.36 -9.84
CA ALA A 53 8.15 4.74 -10.33
C ALA A 53 8.55 4.91 -11.80
N GLU A 54 9.50 4.10 -12.29
CA GLU A 54 9.99 4.22 -13.68
C GLU A 54 9.06 3.56 -14.68
N ALA A 55 8.64 2.33 -14.39
CA ALA A 55 7.85 1.51 -15.31
C ALA A 55 6.33 1.64 -15.09
N LEU A 56 5.91 2.27 -14.00
CA LEU A 56 4.52 2.38 -13.54
C LEU A 56 3.83 1.01 -13.34
N GLU A 57 4.62 -0.02 -13.07
CA GLU A 57 4.14 -1.38 -12.82
C GLU A 57 3.83 -1.57 -11.33
N ILE A 58 2.70 -2.19 -11.01
CA ILE A 58 2.40 -2.65 -9.65
C ILE A 58 3.36 -3.79 -9.30
N ARG A 59 4.00 -3.71 -8.14
CA ARG A 59 5.02 -4.64 -7.63
C ARG A 59 4.58 -5.40 -6.40
N ALA A 60 3.67 -4.82 -5.62
CA ALA A 60 3.08 -5.43 -4.44
C ALA A 60 1.68 -4.87 -4.23
N ILE A 61 0.79 -5.68 -3.65
CA ILE A 61 -0.57 -5.27 -3.27
C ILE A 61 -0.98 -5.91 -1.95
N GLU A 62 -1.41 -5.12 -0.99
CA GLU A 62 -2.02 -5.63 0.25
C GLU A 62 -3.40 -5.00 0.46
N VAL A 63 -4.28 -5.75 1.11
CA VAL A 63 -5.65 -5.30 1.41
C VAL A 63 -5.88 -5.38 2.91
N SER A 64 -6.35 -4.28 3.50
CA SER A 64 -6.62 -4.20 4.93
C SER A 64 -8.05 -3.74 5.21
N GLY A 65 -8.53 -4.00 6.43
CA GLY A 65 -9.78 -3.45 6.92
C GLY A 65 -9.64 -1.95 7.20
N ASN A 66 -10.75 -1.19 7.17
CA ASN A 66 -10.68 0.27 7.34
C ASN A 66 -10.18 0.72 8.72
N GLY A 67 -10.35 -0.12 9.74
CA GLY A 67 -9.86 0.16 11.09
C GLY A 67 -8.35 -0.04 11.24
N VAL A 68 -7.67 -0.54 10.21
CA VAL A 68 -6.23 -0.74 10.23
C VAL A 68 -5.55 0.51 9.66
N GLY A 69 -4.59 1.06 10.40
CA GLY A 69 -3.72 2.13 9.90
C GLY A 69 -2.81 1.64 8.78
N ASP A 70 -2.16 2.55 8.07
CA ASP A 70 -1.40 2.16 6.87
C ASP A 70 -0.01 1.62 7.23
N ALA A 71 0.65 2.23 8.21
CA ALA A 71 1.97 1.83 8.68
C ALA A 71 2.12 0.32 9.01
N PRO A 72 1.18 -0.32 9.74
CA PRO A 72 1.25 -1.75 10.04
C PRO A 72 1.21 -2.68 8.81
N ILE A 73 0.76 -2.21 7.64
CA ILE A 73 0.64 -3.04 6.42
C ILE A 73 1.92 -3.06 5.59
N LEU A 74 2.82 -2.10 5.81
CA LEU A 74 4.03 -1.95 5.01
C LEU A 74 4.93 -3.20 5.03
N PRO A 75 5.21 -3.86 6.18
CA PRO A 75 6.05 -5.07 6.19
C PRO A 75 5.50 -6.17 5.28
N GLU A 76 4.20 -6.45 5.34
CA GLU A 76 3.50 -7.43 4.52
C GLU A 76 3.58 -7.09 3.04
N LEU A 77 3.38 -5.82 2.69
CA LEU A 77 3.52 -5.34 1.33
C LEU A 77 4.95 -5.56 0.80
N LEU A 78 5.96 -5.24 1.60
CA LEU A 78 7.37 -5.41 1.22
C LEU A 78 7.77 -6.89 1.07
N MET A 79 7.13 -7.82 1.79
CA MET A 79 7.40 -9.26 1.66
C MET A 79 7.08 -9.82 0.27
N GLN A 80 6.22 -9.15 -0.50
CA GLN A 80 5.89 -9.58 -1.87
C GLN A 80 7.00 -9.24 -2.88
N LEU A 81 7.91 -8.32 -2.52
CA LEU A 81 8.98 -7.88 -3.39
C LEU A 81 10.10 -8.94 -3.42
N PRO A 82 10.58 -9.34 -4.61
CA PRO A 82 11.65 -10.33 -4.72
C PRO A 82 12.95 -9.81 -4.12
N ALA A 83 13.66 -10.66 -3.37
CA ALA A 83 14.94 -10.31 -2.75
C ALA A 83 16.08 -10.14 -3.77
N ASP A 84 16.01 -10.80 -4.93
CA ASP A 84 17.01 -10.76 -6.00
C ASP A 84 16.94 -9.49 -6.88
N LYS A 85 15.94 -8.63 -6.63
CA LYS A 85 15.70 -7.42 -7.42
C LYS A 85 15.71 -6.20 -6.50
N PRO A 86 16.88 -5.57 -6.27
CA PRO A 86 17.01 -4.51 -5.28
C PRO A 86 16.14 -3.30 -5.62
N ILE A 87 15.59 -2.70 -4.57
CA ILE A 87 14.91 -1.40 -4.60
C ILE A 87 15.80 -0.46 -3.79
N ALA A 88 16.22 0.64 -4.40
CA ALA A 88 17.13 1.58 -3.76
C ALA A 88 16.40 2.47 -2.75
N THR A 89 15.24 2.99 -3.15
CA THR A 89 14.48 3.98 -2.38
C THR A 89 12.99 3.69 -2.45
N ALA A 90 12.26 4.09 -1.40
CA ALA A 90 10.80 4.09 -1.40
C ALA A 90 10.26 5.46 -0.98
N THR A 91 9.38 6.05 -1.80
CA THR A 91 8.60 7.23 -1.42
C THR A 91 7.26 6.79 -0.83
N LEU A 92 6.94 7.29 0.36
CA LEU A 92 5.72 6.98 1.10
C LEU A 92 5.13 8.26 1.68
N ASP A 93 3.82 8.29 1.86
CA ASP A 93 3.16 9.44 2.49
C ASP A 93 3.37 9.47 4.03
N GLY A 94 2.81 10.50 4.68
CA GLY A 94 2.93 10.67 6.12
C GLY A 94 2.25 9.58 6.96
N ALA A 95 1.35 8.77 6.40
CA ALA A 95 0.73 7.66 7.12
C ALA A 95 1.72 6.52 7.40
N TYR A 96 2.85 6.48 6.68
CA TYR A 96 3.96 5.55 6.89
C TYR A 96 5.14 6.17 7.66
N ASP A 97 5.03 7.42 8.17
CA ASP A 97 6.08 8.08 8.96
C ASP A 97 6.14 7.53 10.41
N THR A 98 6.53 6.26 10.54
CA THR A 98 6.64 5.55 11.83
C THR A 98 7.94 4.76 11.91
N GLN A 99 8.50 4.64 13.13
CA GLN A 99 9.74 3.87 13.35
C GLN A 99 9.67 2.43 12.82
N GLY A 100 8.50 1.78 12.92
CA GLY A 100 8.30 0.44 12.38
C GLY A 100 8.44 0.39 10.86
N CYS A 101 7.93 1.39 10.14
CA CYS A 101 8.09 1.49 8.70
C CYS A 101 9.55 1.74 8.30
N TYR A 102 10.25 2.63 9.00
CA TYR A 102 11.68 2.87 8.78
C TYR A 102 12.49 1.57 8.98
N ALA A 103 12.23 0.84 10.06
CA ALA A 103 12.90 -0.43 10.33
C ALA A 103 12.62 -1.49 9.25
N ALA A 104 11.38 -1.60 8.78
CA ALA A 104 11.01 -2.55 7.73
C ALA A 104 11.69 -2.26 6.38
N LEU A 105 11.78 -0.98 5.99
CA LEU A 105 12.46 -0.55 4.77
C LEU A 105 13.98 -0.74 4.86
N LEU A 106 14.59 -0.24 5.92
CA LEU A 106 16.03 -0.35 6.14
C LEU A 106 16.49 -1.80 6.31
N GLY A 107 15.67 -2.65 6.95
CA GLY A 107 15.92 -4.09 7.05
C GLY A 107 15.95 -4.81 5.69
N ARG A 108 15.41 -4.20 4.63
CA ARG A 108 15.50 -4.67 3.24
C ARG A 108 16.51 -3.88 2.40
N GLY A 109 17.27 -2.98 3.02
CA GLY A 109 18.22 -2.09 2.32
C GLY A 109 17.55 -1.01 1.47
N ILE A 110 16.29 -0.69 1.74
CA ILE A 110 15.52 0.33 1.02
C ILE A 110 15.58 1.64 1.80
N MET A 111 16.04 2.72 1.16
CA MET A 111 16.09 4.04 1.78
C MET A 111 14.71 4.73 1.72
N PRO A 112 14.09 5.07 2.87
CA PRO A 112 12.82 5.79 2.90
C PRO A 112 12.97 7.25 2.46
N VAL A 113 11.98 7.73 1.71
CA VAL A 113 11.80 9.12 1.31
C VAL A 113 10.40 9.55 1.75
N THR A 114 10.29 10.25 2.87
CA THR A 114 9.02 10.73 3.42
C THR A 114 8.91 12.24 3.29
N PRO A 115 7.73 12.79 2.93
CA PRO A 115 7.52 14.23 2.92
C PRO A 115 7.80 14.84 4.30
N PRO A 116 8.34 16.07 4.36
CA PRO A 116 8.51 16.77 5.63
C PRO A 116 7.19 16.83 6.40
N ARG A 117 7.22 16.56 7.71
CA ARG A 117 6.04 16.77 8.56
C ARG A 117 5.66 18.25 8.48
N LYS A 118 4.36 18.53 8.26
CA LYS A 118 3.83 19.89 8.43
C LYS A 118 4.10 20.30 9.87
N SER A 119 4.93 21.33 10.08
CA SER A 119 4.97 21.98 11.39
C SER A 119 3.67 22.75 11.56
N VAL A 120 2.99 22.53 12.67
CA VAL A 120 1.91 23.43 13.09
C VAL A 120 2.64 24.64 13.68
N ASN A 121 2.70 25.73 12.92
CA ASN A 121 2.98 27.06 13.46
C ASN A 121 1.68 27.67 13.97
#